data_AF-R6HU07-F1
#
_entry.id   AF-R6HU07-F1
#
_cell.length_a   1.000
_cell.length_b   1.000
_cell.length_c   1.000
_cell.angle_alpha   90.00
_cell.angle_beta   90.00
_cell.angle_gamma   90.00
#
_symmetry.space_group_name_H-M   'P 1'
#
loop_
_entity.id
_entity.type
_entity.pdbx_description
1 polymer ?
#
loop_
_entity_poly.entity_id
_entity_poly.type
_entity_poly.pdbx_seq_one_letter_code
_entity_poly.pdbx_strand_id
1 'polypeptide(L)' 'MGLALAGEAKKKGITTVVFDRSGYVYHGRVAALAEGAREGGLEF' A
#
# COMPACT_ATOMS: atom_id res chain seq x y z
N MET A 1 4.71 -3.86 -7.51
CA MET A 1 5.22 -4.00 -6.12
C MET A 1 4.10 -3.77 -5.09
N GLY A 2 3.31 -2.69 -5.16
CA GLY A 2 2.19 -2.47 -4.22
C GLY A 2 1.11 -3.57 -4.21
N LEU A 3 0.69 -4.06 -5.39
CA LEU A 3 -0.32 -5.13 -5.50
C LEU A 3 0.08 -6.46 -4.85
N ALA A 4 1.36 -6.85 -4.95
CA ALA A 4 1.83 -8.11 -4.37
C ALA A 4 1.77 -8.06 -2.83
N LEU A 5 2.19 -6.93 -2.26
CA LEU A 5 2.13 -6.68 -0.82
C LEU A 5 0.69 -6.71 -0.31
N ALA A 6 -0.23 -6.07 -1.04
CA ALA A 6 -1.64 -6.06 -0.71
C ALA A 6 -2.28 -7.46 -0.82
N GLY A 7 -1.91 -8.24 -1.83
CA GLY A 7 -2.35 -9.62 -1.97
C GLY A 7 -1.91 -10.51 -0.80
N GLU A 8 -0.68 -10.35 -0.31
CA GLU A 8 -0.20 -11.06 0.89
C GLU A 8 -0.86 -10.57 2.18
N ALA A 9 -1.06 -9.26 2.34
CA ALA A 9 -1.74 -8.69 3.50
C ALA A 9 -3.20 -9.17 3.57
N LYS A 10 -3.90 -9.16 2.45
CA LYS A 10 -5.28 -9.67 2.33
C LYS A 10 -5.37 -11.16 2.64
N LYS A 11 -4.39 -11.97 2.22
CA LYS A 11 -4.29 -13.39 2.61
C LYS A 11 -4.11 -13.57 4.12
N LYS A 12 -3.43 -12.64 4.78
CA LYS A 12 -3.26 -12.62 6.24
C LYS A 12 -4.44 -11.98 6.99
N GLY A 13 -5.48 -11.54 6.28
CA GLY A 13 -6.64 -10.86 6.87
C GLY A 13 -6.34 -9.44 7.34
N ILE A 14 -5.24 -8.85 6.90
CA ILE A 14 -4.84 -7.49 7.22
C ILE A 14 -5.47 -6.57 6.17
N THR A 15 -6.48 -5.82 6.56
CA THR A 15 -7.18 -4.86 5.71
C THR A 15 -6.73 -3.43 5.98
N THR A 16 -6.57 -3.05 7.24
CA THR A 16 -6.16 -1.69 7.62
C THR A 16 -4.67 -1.63 7.93
N VAL A 17 -3.94 -0.80 7.19
CA VAL A 17 -2.51 -0.55 7.43
C VAL A 17 -2.25 0.95 7.52
N VAL A 18 -1.04 1.35 7.93
CA VAL A 18 -0.63 2.76 7.89
C VAL A 18 0.49 2.86 6.87
N PHE A 19 0.30 3.71 5.86
CA PHE A 19 1.34 3.97 4.88
C PHE A 19 2.28 5.06 5.39
N ASP A 20 3.36 4.62 6.05
CA ASP A 20 4.40 5.53 6.50
C ASP A 20 5.25 6.01 5.33
N ARG A 21 5.24 7.33 5.12
CA ARG A 21 6.00 7.99 4.07
C ARG A 21 7.34 8.54 4.57
N SER A 22 7.71 8.34 5.84
CA SER A 22 9.02 8.73 6.44
C SER A 22 9.57 10.11 6.03
N GLY A 23 8.69 11.09 5.74
CA GLY A 23 9.06 12.43 5.29
C GLY A 23 9.26 12.62 3.78
N TYR A 24 9.11 11.58 2.97
CA TYR A 24 9.10 11.69 1.51
C TYR A 24 7.82 12.34 1.00
N VAL A 25 7.98 13.17 -0.04
CA VAL A 25 6.83 13.78 -0.75
C VAL A 25 6.02 12.65 -1.38
N TYR A 26 4.71 12.68 -1.19
CA TYR A 26 3.78 11.74 -1.81
C TYR A 26 3.69 12.02 -3.32
N HIS A 27 4.69 11.53 -4.05
CA HIS A 27 4.83 11.76 -5.48
C HIS A 27 5.62 10.63 -6.16
N GLY A 28 5.41 10.47 -7.47
CA GLY A 28 6.09 9.47 -8.29
C GLY A 28 5.95 8.06 -7.73
N ARG A 29 7.08 7.45 -7.32
CA ARG A 29 7.15 6.07 -6.85
C ARG A 29 6.35 5.81 -5.57
N VAL A 30 6.28 6.79 -4.66
CA VAL A 30 5.55 6.66 -3.39
C VAL A 30 4.04 6.60 -3.66
N ALA A 31 3.54 7.47 -4.55
CA ALA A 31 2.15 7.47 -4.97
C ALA A 31 1.80 6.19 -5.74
N ALA A 32 2.66 5.74 -6.66
CA ALA A 32 2.44 4.51 -7.42
C ALA A 32 2.43 3.25 -6.53
N LEU A 33 3.21 3.25 -5.45
CA LEU A 33 3.22 2.15 -4.49
C LEU A 33 1.96 2.14 -3.62
N ALA A 34 1.48 3.33 -3.21
CA ALA A 34 0.25 3.47 -2.45
C ALA A 34 -1.01 3.13 -3.27
N GLU A 35 -1.09 3.59 -4.52
CA GLU A 35 -2.15 3.19 -5.47
C GLU A 35 -2.19 1.67 -5.62
N GLY A 36 -1.05 1.03 -5.90
CA GLY A 36 -1.01 -0.42 -6.04
C GLY A 36 -1.38 -1.17 -4.75
N ALA A 37 -1.11 -0.59 -3.57
CA ALA A 37 -1.52 -1.19 -2.31
C ALA A 37 -3.04 -1.04 -2.09
N ARG A 38 -3.63 0.11 -2.42
CA ARG A 38 -5.10 0.32 -2.38
C ARG A 38 -5.84 -0.55 -3.37
N GLU A 39 -5.36 -0.66 -4.60
CA GLU A 39 -5.95 -1.49 -5.65
C GLU A 39 -5.96 -2.97 -5.25
N GLY A 40 -4.94 -3.43 -4.51
CA GLY A 40 -4.92 -4.77 -3.94
C GLY A 40 -5.79 -4.98 -2.70
N GLY A 41 -6.52 -3.95 -2.25
CA GLY A 41 -7.52 -4.02 -1.18
C GLY A 41 -6.98 -3.74 0.23
N LEU A 42 -5.83 -3.09 0.35
CA LEU A 42 -5.39 -2.50 1.62
C LEU A 42 -6.03 -1.12 1.80
N GLU A 43 -6.61 -0.87 2.97
CA GLU A 43 -7.16 0.42 3.38
C GLU A 43 -6.16 1.15 4.28
N PHE A 44 -5.73 2.35 3.85
CA PHE A 44 -4.81 3.23 4.59
C PHE A 44 -4.86 4.67 4.07
#